data_AF-A0A3B5YSC9-F1
#
_entry.id   AF-A0A3B5YSC9-F1
#
_cell.length_a   1.000
_cell.length_b   1.000
_cell.length_c   1.000
_cell.angle_alpha   90.00
_cell.angle_beta   90.00
_cell.angle_gamma   90.00
#
_symmetry.space_group_name_H-M   'P 1'
#
loop_
_entity.id
_entity.type
_entity.pdbx_description
1 polymer ?
#
loop_
_entity_poly.entity_id
_entity_poly.type
_entity_poly.pdbx_seq_one_letter_code
_entity_poly.pdbx_strand_id
1 'polypeptide(L)'
;MARLRRVRPRRPSEEDRLSALPDRLIRRILSKLDTRSALSTAVLARRWARVPRDLPAYHFRVSDVLPPQYDRTVALRRRNLPREAALARVLDGLMASCEVSSARAFVDGITGFLDADGGKARRCVDTLHLEFFQTNDGGGIVDRLIADAVVAWGVEDLEVVVRPASHAPAPAYCFPHGRLKDGGMSRLRSLTLGNCMVPPKLDCYDALTTLVLRDMPASTPVGVYERVLSECKRLQVLHLTSCRCAEDHLVVCSGIRELVVDACSFMVIELRDLPMLARLTCLTNTVELVFGSVPCLTHTNLSFSVEEGTLVLPPRPHHHDELNHFLGTSPTMANLVIRFTGSRRWIGSEELDKPLLHLKRLLIADLPSNWDVS
;
A
#
# COMPACT_ATOMS: atom_id res chain seq x y z
N MET A 1 -25.97 -28.94 -53.91
CA MET A 1 -24.70 -28.35 -54.40
C MET A 1 -23.91 -27.77 -53.24
N ALA A 2 -22.84 -28.45 -52.81
CA ALA A 2 -21.99 -28.00 -51.71
C ALA A 2 -20.99 -26.93 -52.20
N ARG A 3 -20.95 -25.77 -51.53
CA ARG A 3 -19.99 -24.70 -51.82
C ARG A 3 -18.62 -25.09 -51.29
N LEU A 4 -17.69 -25.46 -52.18
CA LEU A 4 -16.27 -25.62 -51.87
C LEU A 4 -15.72 -24.26 -51.42
N ARG A 5 -15.34 -24.16 -50.14
CA ARG A 5 -14.58 -23.03 -49.60
C ARG A 5 -13.22 -23.02 -50.30
N ARG A 6 -12.96 -22.00 -51.13
CA ARG A 6 -11.63 -21.71 -51.68
C ARG A 6 -10.67 -21.44 -50.52
N VAL A 7 -9.79 -22.40 -50.24
CA VAL A 7 -8.60 -22.18 -49.41
C VAL A 7 -7.64 -21.33 -50.25
N ARG A 8 -7.44 -20.07 -49.87
CA ARG A 8 -6.38 -19.24 -50.46
C ARG A 8 -5.01 -19.85 -50.10
N PRO A 9 -4.07 -19.97 -51.05
CA PRO A 9 -2.72 -20.41 -50.74
C PRO A 9 -2.07 -19.38 -49.80
N ARG A 10 -1.52 -19.86 -48.69
CA ARG A 10 -0.68 -19.06 -47.78
C ARG A 10 0.55 -18.59 -48.57
N ARG A 11 0.79 -17.28 -48.60
CA ARG A 11 2.08 -16.70 -49.02
C ARG A 11 3.21 -17.33 -48.18
N PRO A 12 4.43 -17.49 -48.72
CA PRO A 12 5.57 -17.95 -47.94
C PRO A 12 5.69 -17.02 -46.74
N SER A 13 5.61 -17.63 -45.55
CA SER A 13 5.71 -17.00 -44.25
C SER A 13 6.89 -16.04 -44.26
N GLU A 14 6.66 -14.75 -43.99
CA GLU A 14 7.68 -14.01 -43.23
C GLU A 14 7.98 -14.91 -42.02
N GLU A 15 9.23 -15.37 -41.90
CA GLU A 15 9.61 -16.27 -40.82
C GLU A 15 9.20 -15.61 -39.50
N ASP A 16 8.38 -16.29 -38.71
CA ASP A 16 8.00 -15.81 -37.38
C ASP A 16 9.20 -15.95 -36.44
N ARG A 17 10.13 -15.00 -36.58
CA ARG A 17 11.41 -14.94 -35.86
C ARG A 17 11.20 -14.75 -34.36
N LEU A 18 10.08 -14.14 -33.96
CA LEU A 18 9.72 -13.98 -32.56
C LEU A 18 9.28 -15.33 -31.95
N SER A 19 8.48 -16.12 -32.67
CA SER A 19 8.15 -17.49 -32.25
C SER A 19 9.31 -18.47 -32.37
N ALA A 20 10.41 -18.13 -33.05
CA ALA A 20 11.64 -18.92 -33.06
C ALA A 20 12.51 -18.72 -31.80
N LEU A 21 12.25 -17.67 -31.00
CA LEU A 21 13.03 -17.41 -29.78
C LEU A 21 12.76 -18.48 -28.69
N PRO A 22 13.76 -18.84 -27.88
CA PRO A 22 13.55 -19.67 -26.68
C PRO A 22 12.55 -19.06 -25.69
N ASP A 23 11.78 -19.90 -24.97
CA ASP A 23 10.73 -19.45 -24.03
C ASP A 23 11.26 -18.47 -22.98
N ARG A 24 12.51 -18.65 -22.53
CA ARG A 24 13.18 -17.74 -21.59
C ARG A 24 13.29 -16.30 -22.11
N LEU A 25 13.53 -16.12 -23.42
CA LEU A 25 13.64 -14.78 -24.01
C LEU A 25 12.27 -14.17 -24.23
N ILE A 26 11.28 -14.97 -24.62
CA ILE A 26 9.89 -14.53 -24.72
C ILE A 26 9.38 -14.08 -23.35
N ARG A 27 9.61 -14.86 -22.28
CA ARG A 27 9.27 -14.45 -20.89
C ARG A 27 9.95 -13.16 -20.48
N ARG A 28 11.23 -12.98 -20.83
CA ARG A 28 11.97 -11.74 -20.56
C ARG A 28 11.35 -10.55 -21.28
N ILE A 29 10.91 -10.71 -22.53
CA ILE A 29 10.20 -9.65 -23.27
C ILE A 29 8.84 -9.36 -22.63
N LEU A 30 8.04 -10.39 -22.35
CA LEU A 30 6.73 -10.25 -21.74
C LEU A 30 6.79 -9.63 -20.33
N SER A 31 7.84 -9.91 -19.55
CA SER A 31 8.07 -9.29 -18.23
C SER A 31 8.30 -7.77 -18.28
N LYS A 32 8.50 -7.20 -19.47
CA LYS A 32 8.62 -5.76 -19.70
C LYS A 32 7.32 -5.11 -20.17
N LEU A 33 6.29 -5.90 -20.44
CA LEU A 33 4.96 -5.44 -20.78
C LEU A 33 4.08 -5.38 -19.53
N ASP A 34 3.04 -4.57 -19.58
CA ASP A 34 1.96 -4.65 -18.59
C ASP A 34 1.25 -6.01 -18.70
N THR A 35 0.61 -6.42 -17.60
CA THR A 35 -0.02 -7.75 -17.51
C THR A 35 -1.08 -7.96 -18.60
N ARG A 36 -1.87 -6.94 -18.93
CA ARG A 36 -2.89 -7.03 -19.96
C ARG A 36 -2.26 -7.27 -21.34
N SER A 37 -1.26 -6.49 -21.73
CA SER A 37 -0.55 -6.68 -22.99
C SER A 37 0.15 -8.04 -23.04
N ALA A 38 0.80 -8.45 -21.96
CA ALA A 38 1.48 -9.74 -21.87
C ALA A 38 0.49 -10.91 -22.07
N LEU A 39 -0.68 -10.85 -21.43
CA LEU A 39 -1.75 -11.86 -21.60
C LEU A 39 -2.35 -11.82 -23.02
N SER A 40 -2.48 -10.64 -23.61
CA SER A 40 -3.00 -10.46 -24.98
C SER A 40 -2.14 -11.17 -26.02
N THR A 41 -0.84 -11.32 -25.76
CA THR A 41 0.06 -12.06 -26.66
C THR A 41 -0.30 -13.53 -26.83
N ALA A 42 -1.13 -14.10 -25.94
CA ALA A 42 -1.63 -15.46 -26.05
C ALA A 42 -2.37 -15.74 -27.37
N VAL A 43 -2.96 -14.72 -27.99
CA VAL A 43 -3.69 -14.84 -29.25
C VAL A 43 -2.76 -14.90 -30.47
N LEU A 44 -1.51 -14.44 -30.34
CA LEU A 44 -0.56 -14.34 -31.45
C LEU A 44 -0.14 -15.70 -31.99
N ALA A 45 0.05 -16.68 -31.10
CA ALA A 45 0.32 -18.07 -31.49
C ALA A 45 0.04 -19.05 -30.33
N ARG A 46 -0.24 -20.31 -30.68
CA ARG A 46 -0.52 -21.40 -29.71
C ARG A 46 0.57 -21.54 -28.64
N ARG A 47 1.84 -21.29 -29.01
CA ARG A 47 2.97 -21.35 -28.07
C ARG A 47 2.91 -20.20 -27.05
N TRP A 48 2.59 -19.00 -27.52
CA TRP A 48 2.47 -17.80 -26.70
C TRP A 48 1.29 -17.87 -25.73
N ALA A 49 0.30 -18.73 -25.95
CA ALA A 49 -0.78 -18.95 -24.98
C ALA A 49 -0.32 -19.54 -23.63
N ARG A 50 0.84 -20.21 -23.59
CA ARG A 50 1.37 -20.85 -22.38
C ARG A 50 2.42 -20.01 -21.66
N VAL A 51 3.14 -19.16 -22.39
CA VAL A 51 4.27 -18.38 -21.86
C VAL A 51 3.88 -17.39 -20.75
N PRO A 52 2.74 -16.68 -20.84
CA PRO A 52 2.32 -15.76 -19.79
C PRO A 52 2.06 -16.41 -18.44
N ARG A 53 1.90 -17.74 -18.34
CA ARG A 53 1.64 -18.46 -17.07
C ARG A 53 2.84 -18.49 -16.12
N ASP A 54 4.03 -18.32 -16.66
CA ASP A 54 5.30 -18.35 -15.93
C ASP A 54 5.89 -16.94 -15.78
N LEU A 55 5.01 -15.92 -15.71
CA LEU A 55 5.43 -14.56 -15.45
C LEU A 55 5.67 -14.37 -13.94
N PRO A 56 6.78 -13.73 -13.54
CA PRO A 56 7.11 -13.54 -12.13
C PRO A 56 6.16 -12.59 -11.41
N ALA A 57 5.44 -11.75 -12.16
CA ALA A 57 4.59 -10.69 -11.62
C ALA A 57 3.29 -10.56 -12.39
N TYR A 58 2.19 -10.38 -11.66
CA TYR A 58 0.91 -9.94 -12.23
C TYR A 58 0.42 -8.68 -11.55
N HIS A 59 -0.03 -7.73 -12.36
CA HIS A 59 -0.64 -6.48 -11.94
C HIS A 59 -2.03 -6.40 -12.53
N PHE A 60 -3.05 -6.53 -11.69
CA PHE A 60 -4.44 -6.32 -12.07
C PHE A 60 -4.94 -5.06 -11.39
N ARG A 61 -4.97 -3.95 -12.14
CA ARG A 61 -5.48 -2.67 -11.64
C ARG A 61 -6.74 -2.28 -12.38
N VAL A 62 -7.77 -1.91 -11.64
CA VAL A 62 -8.98 -1.31 -12.23
C VAL A 62 -8.67 0.02 -12.91
N SER A 63 -7.61 0.72 -12.48
CA SER A 63 -7.10 1.92 -13.15
C SER A 63 -6.68 1.68 -14.61
N ASP A 64 -6.25 0.47 -14.97
CA ASP A 64 -5.91 0.12 -16.35
C ASP A 64 -7.15 -0.11 -17.23
N VAL A 65 -8.32 -0.22 -16.60
CA VAL A 65 -9.63 -0.44 -17.25
C VAL A 65 -10.46 0.85 -17.30
N LEU A 66 -10.17 1.80 -16.40
CA LEU A 66 -10.90 3.05 -16.31
C LEU A 66 -10.76 3.89 -17.61
N PRO A 67 -11.85 4.50 -18.09
CA PRO A 67 -11.78 5.40 -19.24
C PRO A 67 -11.05 6.70 -18.86
N PRO A 68 -10.28 7.33 -19.75
CA PRO A 68 -9.56 8.59 -19.47
C PRO A 68 -10.48 9.76 -19.04
N GLN A 69 -11.76 9.66 -19.36
CA GLN A 69 -12.79 10.64 -18.97
C GLN A 69 -13.09 10.59 -17.46
N TYR A 70 -12.84 9.46 -16.80
CA TYR A 70 -13.08 9.29 -15.37
C TYR A 70 -12.20 10.25 -14.56
N ASP A 71 -10.89 10.28 -14.81
CA ASP A 71 -9.97 11.15 -14.09
C ASP A 71 -10.29 12.64 -14.27
N ARG A 72 -10.75 13.02 -15.46
CA ARG A 72 -11.24 14.38 -15.72
C ARG A 72 -12.48 14.69 -14.89
N THR A 73 -13.42 13.77 -14.82
CA THR A 73 -14.66 13.91 -14.03
C THR A 73 -14.34 14.02 -12.54
N VAL A 74 -13.42 13.19 -12.02
CA VAL A 74 -12.92 13.26 -10.63
C VAL A 74 -12.25 14.60 -10.35
N ALA A 75 -11.38 15.08 -11.24
CA ALA A 75 -10.70 16.36 -11.09
C ALA A 75 -11.69 17.55 -11.09
N LEU A 76 -12.68 17.52 -11.98
CA LEU A 76 -13.77 18.50 -12.01
C LEU A 76 -14.59 18.46 -10.73
N ARG A 77 -14.94 17.25 -10.25
CA ARG A 77 -15.72 17.07 -9.02
C ARG A 77 -15.00 17.58 -7.79
N ARG A 78 -13.67 17.40 -7.72
CA ARG A 78 -12.82 17.96 -6.66
C ARG A 78 -12.72 19.48 -6.72
N ARG A 79 -12.60 20.07 -7.92
CA ARG A 79 -12.57 21.53 -8.11
C ARG A 79 -13.91 22.20 -7.81
N ASN A 80 -15.02 21.51 -8.09
CA ASN A 80 -16.38 22.00 -7.92
C ASN A 80 -16.99 21.69 -6.54
N LEU A 81 -16.17 21.50 -5.49
CA LEU A 81 -16.62 21.33 -4.11
C LEU A 81 -17.69 22.39 -3.73
N PRO A 82 -18.65 22.05 -2.85
CA PRO A 82 -20.10 22.07 -3.06
C PRO A 82 -20.72 23.43 -3.45
N ARG A 83 -20.26 24.07 -4.54
CA ARG A 83 -20.85 25.33 -5.04
C ARG A 83 -22.16 25.09 -5.79
N GLU A 84 -22.30 23.95 -6.46
CA GLU A 84 -23.47 23.60 -7.28
C GLU A 84 -23.89 22.14 -7.11
N ALA A 85 -24.93 21.90 -6.30
CA ALA A 85 -25.42 20.55 -5.98
C ALA A 85 -25.98 19.78 -7.19
N ALA A 86 -26.43 20.47 -8.25
CA ALA A 86 -26.93 19.83 -9.47
C ALA A 86 -25.78 19.24 -10.30
N LEU A 87 -24.72 20.02 -10.52
CA LEU A 87 -23.54 19.57 -11.25
C LEU A 87 -22.80 18.45 -10.50
N ALA A 88 -22.69 18.55 -9.17
CA ALA A 88 -22.12 17.50 -8.34
C ALA A 88 -22.83 16.16 -8.56
N ARG A 89 -24.17 16.14 -8.53
CA ARG A 89 -24.97 14.93 -8.80
C ARG A 89 -24.74 14.34 -10.19
N VAL A 90 -24.60 15.19 -11.22
CA VAL A 90 -24.32 14.73 -12.58
C VAL A 90 -22.93 14.08 -12.66
N LEU A 91 -21.91 14.73 -12.10
CA LEU A 91 -20.54 14.21 -12.07
C LEU A 91 -20.46 12.90 -11.26
N ASP A 92 -21.12 12.84 -10.10
CA ASP A 92 -21.18 11.64 -9.26
C ASP A 92 -21.86 10.48 -10.01
N GLY A 93 -22.92 10.76 -10.79
CA GLY A 93 -23.59 9.77 -11.65
C GLY A 93 -22.70 9.25 -12.79
N LEU A 94 -21.94 10.14 -13.45
CA LEU A 94 -21.00 9.76 -14.50
C LEU A 94 -19.83 8.91 -13.94
N MET A 95 -19.30 9.30 -12.78
CA MET A 95 -18.26 8.56 -12.06
C MET A 95 -18.78 7.17 -11.69
N ALA A 96 -19.94 7.08 -11.05
CA ALA A 96 -20.54 5.80 -10.67
C ALA A 96 -20.78 4.87 -11.88
N SER A 97 -21.24 5.41 -13.01
CA SER A 97 -21.42 4.63 -14.24
C SER A 97 -20.09 4.03 -14.77
N CYS A 98 -19.03 4.83 -14.76
CA CYS A 98 -17.70 4.39 -15.16
C CYS A 98 -17.15 3.33 -14.20
N GLU A 99 -17.29 3.53 -12.90
CA GLU A 99 -16.85 2.59 -11.86
C GLU A 99 -17.54 1.23 -12.01
N VAL A 100 -18.87 1.22 -12.12
CA VAL A 100 -19.65 -0.01 -12.27
C VAL A 100 -19.27 -0.76 -13.55
N SER A 101 -19.12 -0.05 -14.66
CA SER A 101 -18.75 -0.67 -15.94
C SER A 101 -17.33 -1.22 -15.91
N SER A 102 -16.39 -0.49 -15.31
CA SER A 102 -14.98 -0.90 -15.19
C SER A 102 -14.81 -2.04 -14.20
N ALA A 103 -15.55 -2.03 -13.08
CA ALA A 103 -15.56 -3.12 -12.11
C ALA A 103 -16.08 -4.41 -12.74
N ARG A 104 -17.15 -4.35 -13.55
CA ARG A 104 -17.64 -5.52 -14.31
C ARG A 104 -16.58 -6.05 -15.28
N ALA A 105 -16.02 -5.18 -16.13
CA ALA A 105 -14.99 -5.58 -17.08
C ALA A 105 -13.74 -6.17 -16.39
N PHE A 106 -13.38 -5.65 -15.21
CA PHE A 106 -12.30 -6.17 -14.39
C PHE A 106 -12.60 -7.57 -13.85
N VAL A 107 -13.80 -7.77 -13.28
CA VAL A 107 -14.28 -9.08 -12.78
C VAL A 107 -14.36 -10.11 -13.91
N ASP A 108 -14.91 -9.73 -15.07
CA ASP A 108 -15.00 -10.61 -16.25
C ASP A 108 -13.59 -11.00 -16.75
N GLY A 109 -12.65 -10.05 -16.73
CA GLY A 109 -11.25 -10.29 -17.07
C GLY A 109 -10.56 -11.28 -16.15
N ILE A 110 -10.72 -11.12 -14.83
CA ILE A 110 -10.19 -12.05 -13.83
C ILE A 110 -10.84 -13.43 -13.96
N THR A 111 -12.16 -13.48 -14.17
CA THR A 111 -12.89 -14.74 -14.33
C THR A 111 -12.37 -15.51 -15.55
N GLY A 112 -12.28 -14.85 -16.70
CA GLY A 112 -11.72 -15.45 -17.91
C GLY A 112 -10.25 -15.87 -17.74
N PHE A 113 -9.47 -15.11 -16.97
CA PHE A 113 -8.08 -15.45 -16.65
C PHE A 113 -7.95 -16.71 -15.78
N LEU A 114 -8.79 -16.86 -14.75
CA LEU A 114 -8.83 -18.04 -13.88
C LEU A 114 -9.37 -19.26 -14.64
N ASP A 115 -10.41 -19.09 -15.45
CA ASP A 115 -11.01 -20.18 -16.23
C ASP A 115 -10.08 -20.71 -17.33
N ALA A 116 -9.23 -19.84 -17.90
CA ALA A 116 -8.23 -20.22 -18.89
C ALA A 116 -7.20 -21.25 -18.37
N ASP A 117 -7.08 -21.43 -17.05
CA ASP A 117 -6.18 -22.42 -16.44
C ASP A 117 -6.80 -23.79 -16.20
N GLY A 118 -8.10 -23.97 -16.44
CA GLY A 118 -8.78 -25.26 -16.26
C GLY A 118 -8.62 -25.85 -14.85
N GLY A 119 -8.35 -25.01 -13.84
CA GLY A 119 -8.24 -25.37 -12.42
C GLY A 119 -7.03 -26.22 -12.03
N LYS A 120 -5.99 -26.37 -12.87
CA LYS A 120 -4.87 -27.30 -12.61
C LYS A 120 -3.46 -26.75 -12.91
N ALA A 121 -3.33 -25.55 -13.48
CA ALA A 121 -2.02 -25.02 -13.83
C ALA A 121 -1.32 -24.40 -12.62
N ARG A 122 -0.18 -24.96 -12.20
CA ARG A 122 0.75 -24.27 -11.30
C ARG A 122 1.35 -23.09 -12.07
N ARG A 123 1.10 -21.88 -11.58
CA ARG A 123 1.83 -20.68 -12.00
C ARG A 123 3.00 -20.47 -11.05
N CYS A 124 4.10 -19.94 -11.57
CA CYS A 124 5.23 -19.49 -10.75
C CYS A 124 5.20 -17.98 -10.72
N VAL A 125 4.53 -17.43 -9.70
CA VAL A 125 4.32 -16.00 -9.51
C VAL A 125 4.94 -15.62 -8.19
N ASP A 126 5.86 -14.65 -8.22
CA ASP A 126 6.51 -14.14 -7.02
C ASP A 126 5.69 -12.99 -6.44
N THR A 127 5.12 -12.14 -7.32
CA THR A 127 4.43 -10.91 -6.91
C THR A 127 3.03 -10.79 -7.53
N LEU A 128 2.03 -10.47 -6.71
CA LEU A 128 0.68 -10.15 -7.16
C LEU A 128 0.26 -8.78 -6.65
N HIS A 129 -0.15 -7.90 -7.57
CA HIS A 129 -0.70 -6.59 -7.26
C HIS A 129 -2.16 -6.53 -7.74
N LEU A 130 -3.07 -6.24 -6.82
CA LEU A 130 -4.49 -6.11 -7.06
C LEU A 130 -4.99 -4.74 -6.63
N GLU A 131 -5.64 -4.04 -7.55
CA GLU A 131 -6.34 -2.80 -7.26
C GLU A 131 -7.74 -2.85 -7.86
N PHE A 132 -8.77 -2.74 -7.02
CA PHE A 132 -10.16 -2.87 -7.46
C PHE A 132 -11.09 -1.92 -6.69
N PHE A 133 -12.25 -1.60 -7.26
CA PHE A 133 -13.27 -0.84 -6.55
C PHE A 133 -13.92 -1.69 -5.48
N GLN A 134 -14.27 -1.07 -4.36
CA GLN A 134 -15.12 -1.68 -3.35
C GLN A 134 -16.46 -2.08 -3.99
N THR A 135 -16.77 -3.39 -4.02
CA THR A 135 -18.02 -3.91 -4.59
C THR A 135 -18.93 -4.48 -3.51
N ASN A 136 -20.25 -4.37 -3.70
CA ASN A 136 -21.24 -4.91 -2.77
C ASN A 136 -21.25 -6.45 -2.73
N ASP A 137 -20.72 -7.12 -3.77
CA ASP A 137 -20.73 -8.59 -3.90
C ASP A 137 -19.59 -9.27 -3.12
N GLY A 138 -18.97 -8.55 -2.18
CA GLY A 138 -18.00 -9.12 -1.24
C GLY A 138 -16.75 -9.70 -1.88
N GLY A 139 -16.36 -9.20 -3.06
CA GLY A 139 -15.09 -9.57 -3.70
C GLY A 139 -14.96 -11.03 -4.11
N GLY A 140 -16.02 -11.83 -4.23
CA GLY A 140 -15.92 -13.30 -4.35
C GLY A 140 -14.93 -13.86 -5.39
N ILE A 141 -14.81 -13.25 -6.58
CA ILE A 141 -13.82 -13.67 -7.58
C ILE A 141 -12.40 -13.21 -7.23
N VAL A 142 -12.27 -12.02 -6.63
CA VAL A 142 -10.99 -11.44 -6.19
C VAL A 142 -10.47 -12.25 -5.00
N ASP A 143 -11.35 -12.64 -4.09
CA ASP A 143 -11.04 -13.53 -2.98
C ASP A 143 -10.52 -14.88 -3.46
N ARG A 144 -11.14 -15.42 -4.51
CA ARG A 144 -10.68 -16.66 -5.16
C ARG A 144 -9.30 -16.47 -5.79
N LEU A 145 -9.08 -15.34 -6.47
CA LEU A 145 -7.78 -15.00 -7.05
C LEU A 145 -6.69 -14.90 -5.97
N ILE A 146 -6.97 -14.22 -4.86
CA ILE A 146 -6.05 -14.09 -3.72
C ILE A 146 -5.76 -15.49 -3.13
N ALA A 147 -6.79 -16.31 -2.96
CA ALA A 147 -6.63 -17.67 -2.43
C ALA A 147 -5.77 -18.55 -3.36
N ASP A 148 -6.05 -18.56 -4.66
CA ASP A 148 -5.28 -19.31 -5.65
C ASP A 148 -3.83 -18.79 -5.71
N ALA A 149 -3.62 -17.48 -5.61
CA ALA A 149 -2.28 -16.90 -5.63
C ALA A 149 -1.43 -17.29 -4.42
N VAL A 150 -1.99 -17.18 -3.21
CA VAL A 150 -1.25 -17.49 -1.98
C VAL A 150 -1.07 -19.01 -1.82
N VAL A 151 -2.12 -19.79 -2.07
CA VAL A 151 -2.10 -21.25 -1.79
C VAL A 151 -1.53 -22.05 -2.96
N ALA A 152 -1.94 -21.76 -4.19
CA ALA A 152 -1.58 -22.58 -5.35
C ALA A 152 -0.35 -22.06 -6.11
N TRP A 153 -0.14 -20.74 -6.19
CA TRP A 153 1.01 -20.16 -6.89
C TRP A 153 2.20 -19.91 -5.96
N GLY A 154 1.94 -19.69 -4.67
CA GLY A 154 2.97 -19.48 -3.66
C GLY A 154 3.61 -18.10 -3.71
N VAL A 155 2.80 -17.08 -3.98
CA VAL A 155 3.21 -15.66 -4.02
C VAL A 155 3.91 -15.25 -2.72
N GLU A 156 5.05 -14.57 -2.85
CA GLU A 156 5.82 -14.03 -1.72
C GLU A 156 5.45 -12.56 -1.43
N ASP A 157 5.11 -11.78 -2.46
CA ASP A 157 4.73 -10.37 -2.34
C ASP A 157 3.30 -10.12 -2.82
N LEU A 158 2.42 -9.72 -1.90
CA LEU A 158 1.01 -9.46 -2.18
C LEU A 158 0.65 -8.01 -1.86
N GLU A 159 0.13 -7.29 -2.84
CA GLU A 159 -0.45 -5.96 -2.67
C GLU A 159 -1.93 -5.98 -3.06
N VAL A 160 -2.79 -5.55 -2.13
CA VAL A 160 -4.24 -5.48 -2.30
C VAL A 160 -4.70 -4.08 -1.90
N VAL A 161 -5.18 -3.31 -2.87
CA VAL A 161 -5.64 -1.93 -2.68
C VAL A 161 -7.09 -1.80 -3.11
N VAL A 162 -7.96 -1.42 -2.18
CA VAL A 162 -9.39 -1.25 -2.44
C VAL A 162 -9.71 0.22 -2.63
N ARG A 163 -10.09 0.61 -3.84
CA ARG A 163 -10.49 1.99 -4.12
C ARG A 163 -11.91 2.24 -3.61
N PRO A 164 -12.15 3.31 -2.84
CA PRO A 164 -13.51 3.72 -2.53
C PRO A 164 -14.23 4.07 -3.84
N ALA A 165 -15.45 3.58 -3.98
CA ALA A 165 -16.30 3.93 -5.10
C ALA A 165 -17.09 5.20 -4.78
N SER A 166 -17.51 5.93 -5.80
CA SER A 166 -18.29 7.18 -5.68
C SER A 166 -19.73 6.93 -5.26
N HIS A 167 -20.21 5.69 -5.44
CA HIS A 167 -21.53 5.27 -4.96
C HIS A 167 -21.51 4.89 -3.48
N ALA A 168 -22.70 4.80 -2.88
CA ALA A 168 -23.00 4.65 -1.45
C ALA A 168 -21.97 3.83 -0.62
N PRO A 169 -21.79 4.16 0.68
CA PRO A 169 -20.80 3.50 1.53
C PRO A 169 -21.01 1.98 1.56
N ALA A 170 -20.15 1.27 0.83
CA ALA A 170 -20.05 -0.18 0.93
C ALA A 170 -19.33 -0.54 2.24
N PRO A 171 -19.65 -1.71 2.85
CA PRO A 171 -18.90 -2.18 4.01
C PRO A 171 -17.44 -2.38 3.63
N ALA A 172 -16.52 -1.99 4.52
CA ALA A 172 -15.08 -2.12 4.30
C ALA A 172 -14.74 -3.55 3.85
N TYR A 173 -13.88 -3.67 2.83
CA TYR A 173 -13.52 -4.98 2.29
C TYR A 173 -12.81 -5.82 3.36
N CYS A 174 -13.34 -7.00 3.63
CA CYS A 174 -12.75 -7.95 4.54
C CYS A 174 -11.79 -8.87 3.77
N PHE A 175 -10.51 -8.82 4.12
CA PHE A 175 -9.52 -9.70 3.51
C PHE A 175 -9.89 -11.19 3.72
N PRO A 176 -9.79 -12.06 2.69
CA PRO A 176 -10.37 -13.40 2.66
C PRO A 176 -9.60 -14.44 3.48
N HIS A 177 -9.40 -14.15 4.77
CA HIS A 177 -8.61 -14.99 5.67
C HIS A 177 -9.17 -16.40 5.86
N GLY A 178 -10.49 -16.54 5.84
CA GLY A 178 -11.17 -17.83 6.03
C GLY A 178 -10.97 -18.82 4.88
N ARG A 179 -10.58 -18.33 3.69
CA ARG A 179 -10.31 -19.15 2.50
C ARG A 179 -8.86 -19.62 2.40
N LEU A 180 -7.97 -19.00 3.17
CA LEU A 180 -6.53 -19.23 3.14
C LEU A 180 -6.08 -20.23 4.22
N LYS A 181 -6.86 -21.30 4.45
CA LYS A 181 -6.52 -22.31 5.47
C LYS A 181 -5.27 -23.13 5.08
N ASP A 182 -4.53 -23.55 6.10
CA ASP A 182 -3.39 -24.47 6.08
C ASP A 182 -2.11 -24.00 5.37
N GLY A 183 -1.22 -23.33 6.12
CA GLY A 183 0.21 -23.22 5.81
C GLY A 183 0.64 -22.42 4.58
N GLY A 184 -0.28 -22.05 3.67
CA GLY A 184 0.03 -21.30 2.44
C GLY A 184 0.60 -19.89 2.71
N MET A 185 0.16 -19.25 3.80
CA MET A 185 0.62 -17.92 4.20
C MET A 185 2.07 -17.88 4.70
N SER A 186 2.68 -19.04 5.01
CA SER A 186 4.05 -19.14 5.54
C SER A 186 5.13 -18.71 4.55
N ARG A 187 4.80 -18.45 3.28
CA ARG A 187 5.73 -17.98 2.25
C ARG A 187 5.67 -16.47 2.03
N LEU A 188 4.63 -15.82 2.53
CA LEU A 188 4.38 -14.42 2.24
C LEU A 188 5.36 -13.56 3.05
N ARG A 189 6.21 -12.81 2.33
CA ARG A 189 7.28 -11.98 2.89
C ARG A 189 6.86 -10.52 2.96
N SER A 190 6.08 -10.06 2.00
CA SER A 190 5.59 -8.69 1.88
C SER A 190 4.09 -8.66 1.69
N LEU A 191 3.40 -7.91 2.54
CA LEU A 191 1.95 -7.68 2.45
C LEU A 191 1.67 -6.19 2.42
N THR A 192 0.92 -5.72 1.42
CA THR A 192 0.39 -4.35 1.37
C THR A 192 -1.13 -4.39 1.32
N LEU A 193 -1.79 -3.77 2.30
CA LEU A 193 -3.25 -3.67 2.39
C LEU A 193 -3.67 -2.20 2.36
N GLY A 194 -4.40 -1.81 1.33
CA GLY A 194 -4.93 -0.46 1.15
C GLY A 194 -6.45 -0.42 1.32
N ASN A 195 -6.97 0.38 2.24
CA ASN A 195 -8.41 0.55 2.50
C ASN A 195 -9.15 -0.79 2.68
N CYS A 196 -8.49 -1.74 3.37
CA CYS A 196 -9.01 -3.06 3.69
C CYS A 196 -9.12 -3.22 5.21
N MET A 197 -10.03 -4.06 5.69
CA MET A 197 -9.98 -4.52 7.08
C MET A 197 -8.81 -5.51 7.23
N VAL A 198 -7.92 -5.21 8.17
CA VAL A 198 -6.80 -6.11 8.51
C VAL A 198 -7.36 -7.45 8.99
N PRO A 199 -6.76 -8.57 8.61
CA PRO A 199 -7.20 -9.86 9.08
C PRO A 199 -7.21 -10.02 10.60
N PRO A 200 -8.15 -10.80 11.16
CA PRO A 200 -8.28 -10.95 12.61
C PRO A 200 -7.18 -11.82 13.26
N LYS A 201 -6.46 -12.63 12.49
CA LYS A 201 -5.39 -13.53 12.99
C LYS A 201 -4.15 -13.37 12.12
N LEU A 202 -3.10 -12.73 12.62
CA LEU A 202 -1.85 -12.53 11.90
C LEU A 202 -0.77 -13.55 12.29
N ASP A 203 -1.03 -14.39 13.31
CA ASP A 203 -0.16 -15.51 13.71
C ASP A 203 0.19 -16.47 12.57
N CYS A 204 -0.61 -16.53 11.50
CA CYS A 204 -0.39 -17.43 10.37
C CYS A 204 0.68 -16.92 9.38
N TYR A 205 1.20 -15.70 9.55
CA TYR A 205 2.18 -15.08 8.65
C TYR A 205 3.62 -15.16 9.19
N ASP A 206 4.09 -16.36 9.47
CA ASP A 206 5.40 -16.61 10.10
C ASP A 206 6.62 -16.07 9.33
N ALA A 207 6.50 -15.82 8.03
CA ALA A 207 7.58 -15.32 7.18
C ALA A 207 7.45 -13.83 6.83
N LEU A 208 6.43 -13.13 7.34
CA LEU A 208 6.19 -11.74 6.99
C LEU A 208 7.29 -10.85 7.57
N THR A 209 7.97 -10.15 6.68
CA THR A 209 9.06 -9.22 7.00
C THR A 209 8.66 -7.77 6.76
N THR A 210 7.75 -7.54 5.81
CA THR A 210 7.30 -6.21 5.41
C THR A 210 5.79 -6.16 5.43
N LEU A 211 5.24 -5.17 6.13
CA LEU A 211 3.81 -4.88 6.11
C LEU A 211 3.60 -3.39 5.82
N VAL A 212 2.74 -3.11 4.85
CA VAL A 212 2.35 -1.75 4.48
C VAL A 212 0.84 -1.64 4.61
N LEU A 213 0.36 -0.79 5.51
CA LEU A 213 -1.05 -0.45 5.63
C LEU A 213 -1.27 0.93 5.01
N ARG A 214 -2.23 1.02 4.09
CA ARG A 214 -2.57 2.27 3.40
C ARG A 214 -4.04 2.63 3.57
N ASP A 215 -4.35 3.91 3.71
CA ASP A 215 -5.72 4.45 3.64
C ASP A 215 -6.72 3.74 4.55
N MET A 216 -6.28 3.33 5.75
CA MET A 216 -7.13 2.61 6.70
C MET A 216 -8.29 3.51 7.19
N PRO A 217 -9.52 2.96 7.31
CA PRO A 217 -10.68 3.76 7.68
C PRO A 217 -10.60 4.22 9.14
N ALA A 218 -11.22 5.37 9.45
CA ALA A 218 -11.25 5.92 10.81
C ALA A 218 -11.94 5.03 11.85
N SER A 219 -12.76 4.07 11.40
CA SER A 219 -13.38 3.06 12.25
C SER A 219 -12.42 1.95 12.70
N THR A 220 -11.17 1.96 12.25
CA THR A 220 -10.18 0.95 12.62
C THR A 220 -9.73 1.18 14.06
N PRO A 221 -9.90 0.21 14.97
CA PRO A 221 -9.45 0.35 16.35
C PRO A 221 -7.92 0.19 16.44
N VAL A 222 -7.30 0.86 17.41
CA VAL A 222 -5.85 0.85 17.68
C VAL A 222 -5.33 -0.56 17.91
N GLY A 223 -6.14 -1.40 18.56
CA GLY A 223 -5.80 -2.79 18.84
C GLY A 223 -5.54 -3.63 17.59
N VAL A 224 -5.91 -3.18 16.39
CA VAL A 224 -5.50 -3.80 15.12
C VAL A 224 -4.03 -3.52 14.81
N TYR A 225 -3.58 -2.27 14.98
CA TYR A 225 -2.19 -1.87 14.75
C TYR A 225 -1.27 -2.47 15.83
N GLU A 226 -1.69 -2.48 17.09
CA GLU A 226 -0.92 -3.10 18.18
C GLU A 226 -0.82 -4.63 18.01
N ARG A 227 -1.88 -5.26 17.47
CA ARG A 227 -1.88 -6.69 17.16
C ARG A 227 -0.91 -7.05 16.05
N VAL A 228 -0.85 -6.24 14.99
CA VAL A 228 0.17 -6.38 13.94
C VAL A 228 1.57 -6.42 14.54
N LEU A 229 1.83 -5.56 15.53
CA LEU A 229 3.12 -5.44 16.18
C LEU A 229 3.41 -6.58 17.16
N SER A 230 2.38 -7.18 17.77
CA SER A 230 2.54 -8.27 18.75
C SER A 230 2.51 -9.68 18.12
N GLU A 231 1.70 -9.91 17.09
CA GLU A 231 1.54 -11.21 16.44
C GLU A 231 2.63 -11.48 15.37
N CYS A 232 3.10 -10.45 14.65
CA CYS A 232 4.08 -10.61 13.57
C CYS A 232 5.55 -10.61 14.08
N LYS A 233 6.02 -11.73 14.62
CA LYS A 233 7.34 -11.84 15.27
C LYS A 233 8.56 -11.61 14.38
N ARG A 234 8.43 -11.79 13.06
CA ARG A 234 9.53 -11.61 12.08
C ARG A 234 9.47 -10.28 11.33
N LEU A 235 8.52 -9.41 11.69
CA LEU A 235 8.32 -8.14 11.03
C LEU A 235 9.56 -7.25 11.22
N GLN A 236 10.09 -6.74 10.12
CA GLN A 236 11.25 -5.84 10.09
C GLN A 236 10.85 -4.44 9.63
N VAL A 237 9.88 -4.34 8.73
CA VAL A 237 9.46 -3.09 8.10
C VAL A 237 7.96 -2.92 8.28
N LEU A 238 7.55 -1.82 8.90
CA LEU A 238 6.15 -1.42 9.03
C LEU A 238 5.97 -0.02 8.45
N HIS A 239 5.12 0.09 7.43
CA HIS A 239 4.73 1.38 6.85
C HIS A 239 3.23 1.61 7.05
N LEU A 240 2.88 2.73 7.66
CA LEU A 240 1.52 3.22 7.83
C LEU A 240 1.39 4.50 7.02
N THR A 241 0.54 4.50 5.99
CA THR A 241 0.37 5.67 5.11
C THR A 241 -1.10 6.05 5.01
N SER A 242 -1.47 7.29 5.32
CA SER A 242 -2.86 7.77 5.33
C SER A 242 -3.80 6.94 6.22
N CYS A 243 -3.25 6.26 7.23
CA CYS A 243 -4.04 5.43 8.16
C CYS A 243 -4.79 6.30 9.18
N ARG A 244 -6.09 6.06 9.31
CA ARG A 244 -6.91 6.66 10.37
C ARG A 244 -7.21 5.66 11.47
N CYS A 245 -7.43 6.16 12.67
CA CYS A 245 -7.68 5.36 13.86
C CYS A 245 -8.84 5.95 14.67
N ALA A 246 -9.58 5.10 15.38
CA ALA A 246 -10.64 5.51 16.28
C ALA A 246 -10.07 6.15 17.56
N GLU A 247 -8.94 5.63 18.04
CA GLU A 247 -8.16 6.22 19.13
C GLU A 247 -6.96 7.01 18.63
N ASP A 248 -6.52 7.96 19.44
CA ASP A 248 -5.47 8.92 19.11
C ASP A 248 -4.06 8.45 19.49
N HIS A 249 -3.93 7.35 20.24
CA HIS A 249 -2.66 6.89 20.82
C HIS A 249 -2.23 5.56 20.20
N LEU A 250 -1.02 5.48 19.63
CA LEU A 250 -0.42 4.27 19.08
C LEU A 250 0.82 3.87 19.87
N VAL A 251 0.84 2.65 20.41
CA VAL A 251 2.01 2.10 21.10
C VAL A 251 2.74 1.10 20.20
N VAL A 252 4.06 1.28 20.06
CA VAL A 252 4.95 0.43 19.27
C VAL A 252 5.96 -0.26 20.16
N CYS A 253 5.87 -1.60 20.25
CA CYS A 253 6.71 -2.43 21.15
C CYS A 253 7.42 -3.60 20.43
N SER A 254 7.65 -3.52 19.12
CA SER A 254 8.09 -4.67 18.30
C SER A 254 9.58 -4.60 17.90
N GLY A 255 10.17 -5.75 17.57
CA GLY A 255 11.56 -5.86 17.08
C GLY A 255 11.79 -5.35 15.66
N ILE A 256 11.06 -4.33 15.21
CA ILE A 256 11.16 -3.78 13.86
C ILE A 256 12.45 -2.99 13.66
N ARG A 257 12.91 -2.94 12.40
CA ARG A 257 14.09 -2.19 11.95
C ARG A 257 13.71 -0.86 11.30
N GLU A 258 12.55 -0.80 10.67
CA GLU A 258 12.06 0.38 9.96
C GLU A 258 10.59 0.64 10.28
N LEU A 259 10.30 1.87 10.71
CA LEU A 259 8.96 2.38 10.92
C LEU A 259 8.76 3.63 10.07
N VAL A 260 7.72 3.62 9.25
CA VAL A 260 7.26 4.79 8.48
C VAL A 260 5.81 5.06 8.87
N VAL A 261 5.53 6.27 9.32
CA VAL A 261 4.20 6.77 9.59
C VAL A 261 4.04 8.06 8.78
N ASP A 262 3.12 8.06 7.82
CA ASP A 262 2.93 9.16 6.87
C ASP A 262 1.45 9.49 6.75
N ALA A 263 1.09 10.77 6.88
CA ALA A 263 -0.28 11.27 6.81
C ALA A 263 -1.31 10.54 7.69
N CYS A 264 -0.89 9.92 8.80
CA CYS A 264 -1.77 9.23 9.74
C CYS A 264 -2.43 10.18 10.75
N SER A 265 -3.58 9.76 11.30
CA SER A 265 -4.36 10.54 12.27
C SER A 265 -4.01 10.28 13.74
N PHE A 266 -2.91 9.60 14.03
CA PHE A 266 -2.48 9.39 15.41
C PHE A 266 -2.06 10.74 16.01
N MET A 267 -2.51 11.08 17.22
CA MET A 267 -2.07 12.28 17.93
C MET A 267 -0.84 11.99 18.79
N VAL A 268 -0.76 10.80 19.37
CA VAL A 268 0.35 10.35 20.23
C VAL A 268 0.92 9.06 19.67
N ILE A 269 2.24 8.99 19.51
CA ILE A 269 2.94 7.75 19.15
C ILE A 269 3.97 7.46 20.25
N GLU A 270 3.85 6.32 20.91
CA GLU A 270 4.79 5.85 21.92
C GLU A 270 5.67 4.73 21.35
N LEU A 271 6.97 4.96 21.27
CA LEU A 271 7.96 3.98 20.83
C LEU A 271 8.61 3.33 22.06
N ARG A 272 8.06 2.22 22.54
CA ARG A 272 8.52 1.54 23.75
C ARG A 272 9.52 0.44 23.42
N ASP A 273 10.76 0.61 23.87
CA ASP A 273 11.83 -0.39 23.82
C ASP A 273 11.98 -1.08 22.46
N LEU A 274 12.51 -0.35 21.47
CA LEU A 274 12.76 -0.82 20.11
C LEU A 274 14.27 -0.96 19.87
N PRO A 275 14.92 -2.02 20.39
CA PRO A 275 16.38 -2.17 20.34
C PRO A 275 16.93 -2.33 18.92
N MET A 276 16.10 -2.75 17.97
CA MET A 276 16.52 -3.03 16.59
C MET A 276 16.15 -1.91 15.60
N LEU A 277 15.44 -0.88 16.04
CA LEU A 277 14.94 0.18 15.17
C LEU A 277 16.12 1.01 14.65
N ALA A 278 16.33 0.97 13.34
CA ALA A 278 17.41 1.69 12.67
C ALA A 278 16.90 2.91 11.91
N ARG A 279 15.65 2.87 11.43
CA ARG A 279 15.06 3.91 10.57
C ARG A 279 13.67 4.29 11.07
N LEU A 280 13.46 5.58 11.30
CA LEU A 280 12.18 6.16 11.68
C LEU A 280 11.83 7.30 10.72
N THR A 281 10.62 7.28 10.17
CA THR A 281 10.07 8.40 9.40
C THR A 281 8.66 8.69 9.88
N CYS A 282 8.44 9.85 10.48
CA CYS A 282 7.12 10.31 10.93
C CYS A 282 6.81 11.63 10.21
N LEU A 283 5.88 11.57 9.26
CA LEU A 283 5.39 12.69 8.44
C LEU A 283 3.90 12.87 8.71
N THR A 284 3.56 13.32 9.92
CA THR A 284 2.20 13.24 10.44
C THR A 284 1.78 14.51 11.16
N ASN A 285 0.48 14.62 11.44
CA ASN A 285 -0.07 15.68 12.30
C ASN A 285 -0.06 15.25 13.79
N THR A 286 0.79 14.29 14.14
CA THR A 286 1.02 13.83 15.51
C THR A 286 1.47 15.00 16.38
N VAL A 287 0.89 15.11 17.56
CA VAL A 287 1.19 16.15 18.54
C VAL A 287 2.29 15.72 19.49
N GLU A 288 2.39 14.43 19.80
CA GLU A 288 3.31 13.89 20.82
C GLU A 288 4.00 12.62 20.29
N LEU A 289 5.32 12.53 20.50
CA LEU A 289 6.13 11.38 20.08
C LEU A 289 7.06 11.00 21.23
N VAL A 290 6.63 10.00 21.99
CA VAL A 290 7.33 9.53 23.19
C VAL A 290 8.36 8.47 22.80
N PHE A 291 9.61 8.67 23.20
CA PHE A 291 10.69 7.73 22.95
C PHE A 291 11.08 6.98 24.22
N GLY A 292 10.98 5.65 24.17
CA GLY A 292 11.66 4.76 25.11
C GLY A 292 13.09 4.44 24.66
N SER A 293 13.55 3.22 24.90
CA SER A 293 14.90 2.80 24.49
C SER A 293 14.99 2.50 22.99
N VAL A 294 15.76 3.29 22.24
CA VAL A 294 16.01 3.13 20.79
C VAL A 294 17.50 3.19 20.43
N PRO A 295 18.34 2.29 20.97
CA PRO A 295 19.80 2.40 20.93
C PRO A 295 20.44 2.26 19.54
N CYS A 296 19.75 1.65 18.57
CA CYS A 296 20.29 1.39 17.23
C CYS A 296 19.77 2.37 16.16
N LEU A 297 19.08 3.44 16.56
CA LEU A 297 18.50 4.38 15.63
C LEU A 297 19.59 5.18 14.93
N THR A 298 19.54 5.20 13.60
CA THR A 298 20.57 5.83 12.76
C THR A 298 20.01 6.88 11.82
N HIS A 299 18.77 6.67 11.34
CA HIS A 299 18.10 7.57 10.40
C HIS A 299 16.74 7.97 10.96
N THR A 300 16.56 9.27 11.16
CA THR A 300 15.31 9.82 11.66
C THR A 300 14.86 10.97 10.78
N ASN A 301 13.61 10.91 10.31
CA ASN A 301 12.96 11.96 9.57
C ASN A 301 11.64 12.32 10.24
N LEU A 302 11.54 13.55 10.73
CA LEU A 302 10.40 14.05 11.48
C LEU A 302 9.86 15.29 10.78
N SER A 303 8.59 15.22 10.36
CA SER A 303 7.83 16.37 9.87
C SER A 303 6.50 16.36 10.60
N PHE A 304 6.30 17.35 11.46
CA PHE A 304 5.06 17.52 12.20
C PHE A 304 4.34 18.74 11.65
N SER A 305 3.06 18.63 11.34
CA SER A 305 2.24 19.74 10.88
C SER A 305 1.08 19.97 11.83
N VAL A 306 1.16 21.01 12.67
CA VAL A 306 0.05 21.44 13.53
C VAL A 306 -0.56 22.72 12.94
N GLU A 307 -1.76 22.60 12.38
CA GLU A 307 -2.50 23.75 11.85
C GLU A 307 -3.19 24.55 12.97
N GLU A 308 -3.25 25.87 12.77
CA GLU A 308 -3.89 26.82 13.67
C GLU A 308 -5.42 26.68 13.56
N GLY A 309 -6.07 26.02 14.53
CA GLY A 309 -7.54 25.96 14.57
C GLY A 309 -8.13 24.64 15.10
N THR A 310 -7.35 23.57 15.19
CA THR A 310 -7.78 22.39 15.96
C THR A 310 -7.82 22.75 17.44
N LEU A 311 -8.98 22.60 18.07
CA LEU A 311 -9.20 22.71 19.53
C LEU A 311 -8.46 21.59 20.27
N VAL A 312 -7.15 21.50 20.09
CA VAL A 312 -6.27 20.68 20.92
C VAL A 312 -6.11 21.47 22.20
N LEU A 313 -6.65 20.91 23.29
CA LEU A 313 -6.34 21.33 24.65
C LEU A 313 -4.84 21.64 24.71
N PRO A 314 -4.41 22.75 25.35
CA PRO A 314 -3.00 23.11 25.37
C PRO A 314 -2.19 21.88 25.78
N PRO A 315 -1.16 21.50 24.99
CA PRO A 315 -0.31 20.39 25.34
C PRO A 315 0.13 20.56 26.82
N ARG A 316 -0.15 19.58 27.69
CA ARG A 316 0.26 19.59 29.11
C ARG A 316 1.72 20.02 29.25
N PRO A 317 2.13 20.95 30.11
CA PRO A 317 3.42 21.70 30.05
C PRO A 317 4.77 20.91 30.05
N HIS A 318 4.80 19.60 29.83
CA HIS A 318 5.99 18.74 29.74
C HIS A 318 6.47 18.45 28.29
N HIS A 319 5.86 19.03 27.26
CA HIS A 319 6.12 18.71 25.82
C HIS A 319 7.42 19.26 25.24
N HIS A 320 8.27 19.88 26.05
CA HIS A 320 9.49 20.54 25.55
C HIS A 320 10.75 19.70 25.71
N ASP A 321 10.68 18.61 26.49
CA ASP A 321 11.86 17.84 26.90
C ASP A 321 12.05 16.55 26.07
N GLU A 322 11.04 16.13 25.31
CA GLU A 322 11.03 14.81 24.64
C GLU A 322 12.02 14.69 23.49
N LEU A 323 12.26 15.76 22.72
CA LEU A 323 13.27 15.72 21.66
C LEU A 323 14.69 15.72 22.23
N ASN A 324 14.95 16.49 23.28
CA ASN A 324 16.25 16.48 23.95
C ASN A 324 16.50 15.12 24.62
N HIS A 325 15.46 14.55 25.23
CA HIS A 325 15.48 13.17 25.71
C HIS A 325 15.77 12.18 24.58
N PHE A 326 15.10 12.30 23.45
CA PHE A 326 15.31 11.48 22.24
C PHE A 326 16.76 11.56 21.71
N LEU A 327 17.29 12.78 21.57
CA LEU A 327 18.66 12.99 21.11
C LEU A 327 19.68 12.46 22.14
N GLY A 328 19.32 12.47 23.43
CA GLY A 328 20.10 11.86 24.51
C GLY A 328 20.04 10.32 24.58
N THR A 329 19.00 9.68 24.05
CA THR A 329 18.79 8.22 24.12
C THR A 329 19.36 7.45 22.92
N SER A 330 19.68 8.12 21.81
CA SER A 330 20.19 7.48 20.58
C SER A 330 21.67 7.82 20.30
N PRO A 331 22.64 7.07 20.86
CA PRO A 331 24.08 7.34 20.67
C PRO A 331 24.57 7.09 19.22
N THR A 332 23.80 6.38 18.40
CA THR A 332 24.18 5.99 17.02
C THR A 332 23.61 6.87 15.92
N MET A 333 22.96 7.99 16.26
CA MET A 333 22.24 8.83 15.30
C MET A 333 23.20 9.38 14.22
N ALA A 334 22.97 9.03 12.94
CA ALA A 334 23.83 9.41 11.83
C ALA A 334 23.18 10.44 10.89
N ASN A 335 21.88 10.32 10.67
CA ASN A 335 21.12 11.20 9.77
C ASN A 335 19.84 11.66 10.47
N LEU A 336 19.73 12.97 10.68
CA LEU A 336 18.58 13.60 11.31
C LEU A 336 17.99 14.64 10.37
N VAL A 337 16.72 14.45 10.01
CA VAL A 337 15.91 15.41 9.26
C VAL A 337 14.76 15.86 10.14
N ILE A 338 14.66 17.15 10.37
CA ILE A 338 13.57 17.77 11.13
C ILE A 338 12.97 18.87 10.27
N ARG A 339 11.66 18.77 10.01
CA ARG A 339 10.89 19.78 9.28
C ARG A 339 9.84 20.37 10.20
N PHE A 340 9.82 21.69 10.30
CA PHE A 340 8.87 22.44 11.08
C PHE A 340 7.69 22.87 10.23
N THR A 341 6.84 21.92 9.90
CA THR A 341 5.60 22.25 9.18
C THR A 341 4.55 22.78 10.18
N GLY A 342 3.79 23.82 9.84
CA GLY A 342 2.75 24.37 10.73
C GLY A 342 3.19 25.56 11.61
N SER A 343 2.26 26.09 12.44
CA SER A 343 2.44 27.39 13.12
C SER A 343 3.02 27.32 14.53
N ARG A 344 3.04 26.13 15.17
CA ARG A 344 3.46 25.96 16.57
C ARG A 344 4.84 25.33 16.72
N ARG A 345 5.60 25.85 17.69
CA ARG A 345 6.89 25.29 18.14
C ARG A 345 6.67 24.07 19.02
N TRP A 346 7.03 22.91 18.52
CA TRP A 346 6.95 21.63 19.25
C TRP A 346 8.30 21.19 19.82
N ILE A 347 9.39 21.96 19.60
CA ILE A 347 10.71 21.72 20.23
C ILE A 347 10.98 22.76 21.31
N GLY A 348 11.27 22.29 22.53
CA GLY A 348 11.74 23.11 23.65
C GLY A 348 13.06 23.82 23.35
N SER A 349 13.29 24.95 24.01
CA SER A 349 14.52 25.74 23.84
C SER A 349 15.68 25.25 24.71
N GLU A 350 15.59 24.05 25.29
CA GLU A 350 16.62 23.55 26.20
C GLU A 350 17.84 23.05 25.42
N GLU A 351 19.03 23.28 25.98
CA GLU A 351 20.29 22.83 25.43
C GLU A 351 20.37 21.30 25.42
N LEU A 352 21.02 20.74 24.40
CA LEU A 352 21.25 19.31 24.32
C LEU A 352 22.24 18.88 25.42
N ASP A 353 21.77 18.10 26.40
CA ASP A 353 22.60 17.57 27.49
C ASP A 353 23.81 16.75 27.00
N LYS A 354 23.73 16.18 25.78
CA LYS A 354 24.79 15.35 25.19
C LYS A 354 25.01 15.69 23.72
N PRO A 355 26.27 15.85 23.27
CA PRO A 355 26.57 16.07 21.86
C PRO A 355 26.28 14.80 21.04
N LEU A 356 25.68 14.98 19.86
CA LEU A 356 25.42 13.91 18.90
C LEU A 356 26.71 13.54 18.15
N LEU A 357 27.59 12.78 18.81
CA LEU A 357 28.94 12.47 18.33
C LEU A 357 29.01 11.70 17.01
N HIS A 358 27.91 11.12 16.53
CA HIS A 358 27.88 10.27 15.33
C HIS A 358 27.09 10.87 14.16
N LEU A 359 26.58 12.09 14.34
CA LEU A 359 25.75 12.76 13.34
C LEU A 359 26.59 13.19 12.14
N LYS A 360 26.23 12.69 10.96
CA LYS A 360 26.89 12.99 9.68
C LYS A 360 26.08 13.96 8.83
N ARG A 361 24.75 13.92 8.93
CA ARG A 361 23.85 14.81 8.19
C ARG A 361 22.75 15.31 9.12
N LEU A 362 22.62 16.62 9.16
CA LEU A 362 21.55 17.34 9.84
C LEU A 362 20.85 18.22 8.81
N LEU A 363 19.56 18.00 8.61
CA LEU A 363 18.71 18.91 7.84
C LEU A 363 17.63 19.42 8.78
N ILE A 364 17.62 20.73 8.97
CA ILE A 364 16.54 21.44 9.65
C ILE A 364 15.90 22.36 8.61
N ALA A 365 14.61 22.19 8.35
CA ALA A 365 13.91 22.92 7.29
C ALA A 365 12.54 23.43 7.76
N ASP A 366 11.99 24.36 6.99
CA ASP A 366 10.66 24.95 7.17
C ASP A 366 10.47 25.73 8.49
N LEU A 367 11.53 26.27 9.11
CA LEU A 367 11.39 27.08 10.33
C LEU A 367 10.39 28.24 10.12
N PRO A 368 9.37 28.36 10.97
CA PRO A 368 8.51 29.53 11.01
C PRO A 368 9.34 30.80 11.23
N SER A 369 9.02 31.87 10.51
CA SER A 369 9.75 33.15 10.57
C SER A 369 9.71 33.83 11.95
N ASN A 370 8.82 33.38 12.84
CA ASN A 370 8.69 33.84 14.23
C ASN A 370 9.54 33.04 15.23
N TRP A 371 10.32 32.04 14.78
CA TRP A 371 11.24 31.31 15.65
C TRP A 371 12.60 31.97 15.63
N ASP A 372 12.92 32.68 16.71
CA ASP A 372 14.25 33.20 16.94
C ASP A 372 15.21 32.02 17.17
N VAL A 373 16.24 31.95 16.33
CA VAL A 373 17.31 30.91 16.36
C VAL A 373 18.60 31.52 16.94
N SER A 374 18.47 32.61 17.69
CA SER A 374 19.59 33.36 18.26
C SER A 374 20.24 32.68 19.46
#